data_AF-A0A4R2TF86-F1
#
_entry.id   AF-A0A4R2TF86-F1
#
_cell.length_a   1.000
_cell.length_b   1.000
_cell.length_c   1.000
_cell.angle_alpha   90.00
_cell.angle_beta   90.00
_cell.angle_gamma   90.00
#
_symmetry.space_group_name_H-M   'P 1'
#
loop_
_entity.id
_entity.type
_entity.pdbx_description
1 polymer ?
#
loop_
_entity_poly.entity_id
_entity_poly.type
_entity_poly.pdbx_seq_one_letter_code
_entity_poly.pdbx_strand_id
1 'polypeptide(L)'
;MTARSQSLAIAELVTSIKEFSKGTEEITSSIMKLSNIIASISQKSEDVGSKTNHMVNISQQGKKSMKKTDDNVGTVMESISQLSDTMIEVGNSTSEIRSIIQVIESIANKTNLLALNASIEAARAGEHGKGFAVVAQEIRNLAEDVTNSTQNIERLIFNVETITQKAIDDTKSNKQSMGNVEVSVKETDKVFEELIASINQAQEQINLIVNEIKSANEFTHDIASITEE
;
A
#
# COMPACT_ATOMS: atom_id res chain seq x y z
N MET A 1 24.99 -38.54 -88.15
CA MET A 1 24.69 -38.74 -86.72
C MET A 1 24.59 -37.43 -85.91
N THR A 2 24.93 -36.28 -86.48
CA THR A 2 25.01 -34.98 -85.79
C THR A 2 23.67 -34.22 -85.67
N ALA A 3 22.79 -34.26 -86.68
CA ALA A 3 21.50 -33.55 -86.62
C ALA A 3 20.49 -34.18 -85.63
N ARG A 4 20.45 -35.51 -85.54
CA ARG A 4 19.56 -36.22 -84.60
C ARG A 4 20.00 -36.05 -83.14
N SER A 5 21.30 -36.03 -82.88
CA SER A 5 21.85 -35.74 -81.54
C SER A 5 21.64 -34.28 -81.14
N GLN A 6 21.81 -33.33 -82.07
CA GLN A 6 21.45 -31.93 -81.83
C GLN A 6 19.96 -31.73 -81.53
N SER A 7 19.06 -32.40 -82.27
CA SER A 7 17.62 -32.30 -82.01
C SER A 7 17.21 -32.88 -80.64
N LEU A 8 17.85 -33.96 -80.20
CA LEU A 8 17.64 -34.52 -78.86
C LEU A 8 18.14 -33.57 -77.77
N ALA A 9 19.34 -32.99 -77.93
CA ALA A 9 19.88 -32.02 -76.99
C ALA A 9 19.03 -30.74 -76.89
N ILE A 10 18.47 -30.26 -78.01
CA ILE A 10 17.53 -29.13 -78.01
C ILE A 10 16.22 -29.48 -77.29
N ALA A 11 15.68 -30.68 -77.51
CA ALA A 11 14.46 -31.13 -76.83
C ALA A 11 14.67 -31.26 -75.31
N GLU A 12 15.83 -31.77 -74.90
CA GLU A 12 16.25 -31.86 -73.50
C GLU A 12 16.42 -30.46 -72.89
N LEU A 13 17.10 -29.54 -73.58
CA LEU A 13 17.24 -28.14 -73.18
C LEU A 13 15.89 -27.43 -73.01
N VAL A 14 14.95 -27.61 -73.96
CA VAL A 14 13.60 -27.04 -73.87
C VAL A 14 12.84 -27.58 -72.65
N THR A 15 13.05 -28.86 -72.32
CA THR A 15 12.45 -29.46 -71.12
C THR A 15 13.05 -28.86 -69.85
N SER A 16 14.38 -28.73 -69.78
CA SER A 16 15.06 -28.08 -68.65
C SER A 16 14.66 -26.60 -68.48
N ILE A 17 14.50 -25.86 -69.58
CA ILE A 17 14.02 -24.46 -69.53
C ILE A 17 12.60 -24.38 -68.98
N LYS A 18 11.70 -25.30 -69.38
CA LYS A 18 10.33 -25.35 -68.83
C LYS A 18 10.31 -25.66 -67.34
N GLU A 19 11.13 -26.61 -66.90
CA GLU A 19 11.27 -26.94 -65.47
C GLU A 19 11.86 -25.76 -64.69
N PHE A 20 12.87 -25.09 -65.24
CA PHE A 20 13.48 -23.88 -64.65
C PHE A 20 12.49 -22.71 -64.54
N SER A 21 11.71 -22.45 -65.59
CA SER A 21 10.66 -21.43 -65.60
C SER A 21 9.62 -21.69 -64.53
N LYS A 22 9.16 -22.94 -64.41
CA LYS A 22 8.21 -23.34 -63.36
C LYS A 22 8.80 -23.16 -61.95
N GLY A 23 10.06 -23.55 -61.75
CA GLY A 23 10.76 -23.33 -60.49
C GLY A 23 10.87 -21.84 -60.12
N THR A 24 11.11 -20.98 -61.12
CA THR A 24 11.17 -19.53 -60.93
C THR A 24 9.81 -18.95 -60.51
N GLU A 25 8.71 -19.36 -61.16
CA GLU A 25 7.34 -18.96 -60.78
C GLU A 25 7.00 -19.36 -59.33
N GLU A 26 7.40 -20.57 -58.90
CA GLU A 26 7.22 -21.05 -57.53
C GLU A 26 8.04 -20.23 -56.51
N ILE A 27 9.26 -19.82 -56.88
CA ILE A 27 10.11 -18.95 -56.06
C ILE A 27 9.47 -17.56 -55.93
N THR A 28 9.04 -16.93 -57.03
CA THR A 28 8.38 -15.61 -57.00
C THR A 28 7.14 -15.63 -56.11
N SER A 29 6.30 -16.67 -56.21
CA SER A 29 5.14 -16.85 -55.33
C SER A 29 5.55 -16.92 -53.85
N SER A 30 6.64 -17.62 -53.56
CA SER A 30 7.16 -17.77 -52.18
C SER A 30 7.72 -16.45 -51.65
N ILE A 31 8.38 -15.66 -52.48
CA ILE A 31 8.89 -14.32 -52.15
C ILE A 31 7.74 -13.38 -51.82
N MET A 32 6.68 -13.34 -52.62
CA MET A 32 5.50 -12.51 -52.33
C MET A 32 4.87 -12.86 -50.97
N LYS A 33 4.81 -14.15 -50.63
CA LYS A 33 4.34 -14.60 -49.31
C LYS A 33 5.30 -14.15 -48.20
N LEU A 34 6.61 -14.26 -48.43
CA LEU A 34 7.63 -13.83 -47.47
C LEU A 34 7.57 -12.33 -47.20
N SER A 35 7.44 -11.49 -48.23
CA SER A 35 7.27 -10.03 -48.09
C SER A 35 6.05 -9.67 -47.24
N ASN A 36 4.93 -10.37 -47.44
CA ASN A 36 3.74 -10.16 -46.62
C ASN A 36 3.95 -10.55 -45.14
N ILE A 37 4.69 -11.65 -44.90
CA ILE A 37 5.05 -12.06 -43.53
C ILE A 37 5.98 -11.02 -42.88
N ILE A 38 7.01 -10.56 -43.59
CA ILE A 38 7.95 -9.52 -43.13
C ILE A 38 7.19 -8.24 -42.75
N ALA A 39 6.28 -7.76 -43.62
CA ALA A 39 5.47 -6.59 -43.33
C ALA A 39 4.59 -6.78 -42.08
N SER A 40 3.97 -7.96 -41.94
CA SER A 40 3.16 -8.29 -40.76
C SER A 40 3.98 -8.34 -39.46
N ILE A 41 5.17 -8.93 -39.49
CA ILE A 41 6.07 -8.98 -38.33
C ILE A 41 6.56 -7.56 -38.00
N SER A 42 6.90 -6.74 -39.00
CA SER A 42 7.33 -5.35 -38.79
C SER A 42 6.28 -4.54 -38.03
N GLN A 43 5.02 -4.62 -38.47
CA GLN A 43 3.91 -3.93 -37.82
C GLN A 43 3.69 -4.43 -36.38
N LYS A 44 3.77 -5.74 -36.15
CA LYS A 44 3.65 -6.32 -34.81
C LYS A 44 4.79 -5.89 -33.89
N SER A 45 6.02 -5.85 -34.39
CA SER A 45 7.18 -5.39 -33.62
C SER A 45 7.05 -3.93 -33.20
N GLU A 46 6.52 -3.07 -34.07
CA GLU A 46 6.23 -1.67 -33.73
C GLU A 46 5.14 -1.54 -32.65
N ASP A 47 4.05 -2.30 -32.76
CA ASP A 47 2.98 -2.33 -31.75
C ASP A 47 3.51 -2.82 -30.38
N VAL A 48 4.30 -3.89 -30.36
CA VAL A 48 4.92 -4.40 -29.13
C VAL A 48 5.89 -3.34 -28.57
N GLY A 49 6.69 -2.67 -29.40
CA GLY A 49 7.58 -1.58 -28.95
C GLY A 49 6.82 -0.42 -28.30
N SER A 50 5.71 0.00 -28.89
CA SER A 50 4.83 1.03 -28.32
C SER A 50 4.24 0.59 -26.96
N LYS A 51 3.75 -0.65 -26.86
CA LYS A 51 3.22 -1.21 -25.62
C LYS A 51 4.27 -1.33 -24.52
N THR A 52 5.49 -1.72 -24.86
CA THR A 52 6.64 -1.80 -23.95
C THR A 52 6.98 -0.42 -23.39
N ASN A 53 7.03 0.62 -24.23
CA ASN A 53 7.20 2.00 -23.77
C ASN A 53 6.07 2.46 -22.84
N HIS A 54 4.82 2.11 -23.15
CA HIS A 54 3.69 2.41 -22.29
C HIS A 54 3.79 1.72 -20.92
N MET A 55 4.23 0.46 -20.91
CA MET A 55 4.48 -0.29 -19.68
C MET A 55 5.58 0.36 -18.82
N VAL A 56 6.66 0.90 -19.40
CA VAL A 56 7.67 1.66 -18.63
C VAL A 56 7.02 2.82 -17.89
N ASN A 57 6.19 3.61 -18.57
CA ASN A 57 5.54 4.77 -17.99
C ASN A 57 4.60 4.37 -16.84
N ILE A 58 3.75 3.35 -17.04
CA ILE A 58 2.86 2.85 -15.99
C ILE A 58 3.67 2.36 -14.78
N SER A 59 4.75 1.61 -15.00
CA SER A 59 5.58 1.09 -13.91
C SER A 59 6.28 2.20 -13.13
N GLN A 60 6.74 3.26 -13.82
CA GLN A 60 7.30 4.45 -13.16
C GLN A 60 6.24 5.19 -12.33
N GLN A 61 5.01 5.32 -12.83
CA GLN A 61 3.89 5.89 -12.06
C GLN A 61 3.54 5.02 -10.84
N GLY A 62 3.59 3.69 -10.99
CA GLY A 62 3.44 2.74 -9.91
C GLY A 62 4.49 2.93 -8.82
N LYS A 63 5.77 3.03 -9.20
CA LYS A 63 6.88 3.31 -8.28
C LYS A 63 6.70 4.63 -7.53
N LYS A 64 6.33 5.70 -8.24
CA LYS A 64 6.03 7.01 -7.63
C LYS A 64 4.87 6.92 -6.63
N SER A 65 3.84 6.14 -6.96
CA SER A 65 2.70 5.92 -6.08
C SER A 65 3.11 5.16 -4.81
N MET A 66 3.97 4.14 -4.93
CA MET A 66 4.52 3.43 -3.77
C MET A 66 5.38 4.34 -2.90
N LYS A 67 6.19 5.22 -3.49
CA LYS A 67 6.95 6.21 -2.71
C LYS A 67 6.04 7.14 -1.92
N LYS A 68 4.92 7.58 -2.49
CA LYS A 68 3.91 8.37 -1.77
C LYS A 68 3.26 7.57 -0.64
N THR A 69 3.00 6.28 -0.85
CA THR A 69 2.47 5.40 0.20
C THR A 69 3.48 5.23 1.35
N ASP A 70 4.76 5.05 1.04
CA ASP A 70 5.86 5.00 2.03
C ASP A 70 5.89 6.25 2.91
N ASP A 71 5.85 7.44 2.29
CA ASP A 71 5.83 8.72 3.00
C ASP A 71 4.57 8.86 3.90
N ASN A 72 3.41 8.40 3.41
CA ASN A 72 2.16 8.39 4.19
C ASN A 72 2.25 7.44 5.38
N VAL A 73 2.84 6.26 5.21
CA VAL A 73 3.07 5.30 6.31
C VAL A 73 3.95 5.94 7.38
N GLY A 74 5.01 6.65 6.99
CA GLY A 74 5.84 7.42 7.92
C GLY A 74 5.04 8.46 8.71
N THR A 75 4.18 9.23 8.04
CA THR A 75 3.31 10.23 8.69
C THR A 75 2.32 9.60 9.68
N VAL A 76 1.74 8.45 9.32
CA VAL A 76 0.82 7.71 10.20
C VAL A 76 1.56 7.15 11.41
N MET A 77 2.78 6.62 11.22
CA MET A 77 3.62 6.12 12.32
C MET A 77 3.99 7.22 13.32
N GLU A 78 4.28 8.43 12.84
CA GLU A 78 4.51 9.59 13.71
C GLU A 78 3.24 9.97 14.48
N SER A 79 2.08 10.00 13.81
CA SER A 79 0.79 10.29 14.44
C SER A 79 0.43 9.25 15.52
N ILE A 80 0.71 7.97 15.28
CA ILE A 80 0.56 6.88 16.25
C ILE A 80 1.46 7.10 17.47
N SER A 81 2.70 7.56 17.26
CA SER A 81 3.62 7.87 18.36
C SER A 81 3.09 9.02 19.24
N GLN A 82 2.68 10.12 18.61
CA GLN A 82 2.12 11.29 19.31
C GLN A 82 0.84 10.93 20.09
N LEU A 83 -0.02 10.09 19.51
CA LEU A 83 -1.20 9.57 20.18
C LEU A 83 -0.84 8.73 21.41
N SER A 84 0.18 7.88 21.30
CA SER A 84 0.68 7.08 22.43
C SER A 84 1.17 7.97 23.57
N ASP A 85 1.93 9.02 23.27
CA ASP A 85 2.45 9.96 24.26
C ASP A 85 1.30 10.72 24.95
N THR A 86 0.31 11.16 24.18
CA THR A 86 -0.90 11.83 24.70
C THR A 86 -1.68 10.90 25.64
N MET A 87 -1.82 9.62 25.31
CA MET A 87 -2.51 8.66 26.19
C MET A 87 -1.76 8.42 27.50
N ILE A 88 -0.42 8.46 27.49
CA ILE A 88 0.39 8.38 28.70
C ILE A 88 0.16 9.62 29.57
N GLU A 89 0.11 10.82 29.00
CA GLU A 89 -0.19 12.06 29.73
C GLU A 89 -1.59 12.04 30.36
N VAL A 90 -2.60 11.52 29.64
CA VAL A 90 -3.95 11.32 30.17
C VAL A 90 -3.93 10.34 31.34
N GLY A 91 -3.19 9.23 31.23
CA GLY A 91 -3.02 8.26 32.31
C GLY A 91 -2.41 8.88 33.56
N ASN A 92 -1.35 9.68 33.41
CA ASN A 92 -0.70 10.39 34.52
C ASN A 92 -1.66 11.39 35.19
N SER A 93 -2.36 12.21 34.39
CA SER A 93 -3.33 13.19 34.89
C SER A 93 -4.48 12.52 35.66
N THR A 94 -4.94 11.36 35.17
CA THR A 94 -6.00 10.58 35.80
C THR A 94 -5.54 10.01 37.16
N SER A 95 -4.28 9.59 37.25
CA SER A 95 -3.65 9.16 38.51
C SER A 95 -3.54 10.30 39.54
N GLU A 96 -3.15 11.50 39.11
CA GLU A 96 -3.12 12.69 39.98
C GLU A 96 -4.52 13.05 40.50
N ILE A 97 -5.54 13.02 39.64
CA ILE A 97 -6.93 13.27 40.04
C ILE A 97 -7.37 12.24 41.08
N ARG A 98 -7.06 10.95 40.89
CA ARG A 98 -7.36 9.91 41.89
C ARG A 98 -6.75 10.25 43.25
N SER A 99 -5.49 10.69 43.29
CA SER A 99 -4.83 11.09 44.55
C SER A 99 -5.57 12.25 45.24
N ILE A 100 -6.00 13.25 44.48
CA ILE A 100 -6.79 14.38 45.01
C ILE A 100 -8.13 13.90 45.57
N ILE A 101 -8.83 13.01 44.86
CA ILE A 101 -10.12 12.46 45.31
C ILE A 101 -9.98 11.68 46.63
N GLN A 102 -8.91 10.90 46.80
CA GLN A 102 -8.62 10.21 48.07
C GLN A 102 -8.40 11.19 49.23
N VAL A 103 -7.76 12.34 48.98
CA VAL A 103 -7.60 13.39 49.99
C VAL A 103 -8.95 14.02 50.35
N ILE A 104 -9.80 14.32 49.37
CA ILE A 104 -11.13 14.89 49.60
C ILE A 104 -12.00 13.91 50.40
N GLU A 105 -11.99 12.62 50.06
CA GLU A 105 -12.71 11.59 50.81
C GLU A 105 -12.22 11.50 52.26
N SER A 106 -10.90 11.58 52.48
CA SER A 106 -10.32 11.64 53.83
C SER A 106 -10.80 12.87 54.61
N ILE A 107 -10.88 14.04 53.97
CA ILE A 107 -11.38 15.28 54.58
C ILE A 107 -12.87 15.17 54.91
N ALA A 108 -13.69 14.63 53.99
CA ALA A 108 -15.11 14.42 54.20
C ALA A 108 -15.36 13.47 55.38
N ASN A 109 -14.64 12.34 55.44
CA ASN A 109 -14.73 11.40 56.56
C ASN A 109 -14.32 12.03 57.90
N LYS A 110 -13.26 12.85 57.95
CA LYS A 110 -12.87 13.59 59.17
C LYS A 110 -13.92 14.62 59.56
N THR A 111 -14.48 15.34 58.59
CA THR A 111 -15.52 16.35 58.81
C THR A 111 -16.79 15.70 59.35
N ASN A 112 -17.18 14.53 58.81
CA ASN A 112 -18.30 13.73 59.28
C ASN A 112 -18.10 13.31 60.75
N LEU A 113 -16.90 12.84 61.12
CA LEU A 113 -16.56 12.48 62.51
C LEU A 113 -16.57 13.70 63.44
N LEU A 114 -16.05 14.85 63.01
CA LEU A 114 -16.10 16.10 63.78
C LEU A 114 -17.53 16.58 64.00
N ALA A 115 -18.37 16.53 62.96
CA ALA A 115 -19.78 16.88 63.04
C ALA A 115 -20.56 15.95 63.98
N LEU A 116 -20.27 14.64 63.94
CA LEU A 116 -20.84 13.67 64.88
C LEU A 116 -20.48 14.02 66.33
N ASN A 117 -19.21 14.31 66.61
CA ASN A 117 -18.76 14.71 67.94
C ASN A 117 -19.44 16.01 68.40
N ALA A 118 -19.59 16.99 67.50
CA ALA A 118 -20.29 18.23 67.78
C ALA A 118 -21.79 18.01 68.08
N SER A 119 -22.47 17.13 67.34
CA SER A 119 -23.86 16.74 67.61
C SER A 119 -24.02 16.08 68.98
N ILE A 120 -23.06 15.23 69.39
CA ILE A 120 -23.05 14.58 70.70
C ILE A 120 -22.90 15.63 71.82
N GLU A 121 -21.94 16.55 71.68
CA GLU A 121 -21.69 17.57 72.71
C GLU A 121 -22.84 18.60 72.78
N ALA A 122 -23.45 18.93 71.64
CA ALA A 122 -24.65 19.77 71.59
C ALA A 122 -25.84 19.11 72.31
N ALA A 123 -26.04 17.80 72.16
CA ALA A 123 -27.04 17.06 72.92
C ALA A 123 -26.74 17.06 74.42
N ARG A 124 -25.45 17.00 74.80
CA ARG A 124 -25.00 17.05 76.20
C ARG A 124 -25.24 18.40 76.87
N ALA A 125 -25.18 19.50 76.11
CA ALA A 125 -25.49 20.85 76.58
C ALA A 125 -27.01 21.11 76.77
N GLY A 126 -27.88 20.15 76.43
CA GLY A 126 -29.32 20.24 76.63
C GLY A 126 -29.98 21.38 75.84
N GLU A 127 -30.82 22.18 76.49
CA GLU A 127 -31.54 23.30 75.85
C GLU A 127 -30.61 24.34 75.22
N HIS A 128 -29.42 24.57 75.80
CA HIS A 128 -28.44 25.53 75.29
C HIS A 128 -27.73 25.06 74.01
N GLY A 129 -27.76 23.76 73.71
CA GLY A 129 -27.10 23.15 72.55
C GLY A 129 -27.98 22.97 71.32
N LYS A 130 -29.30 23.24 71.38
CA LYS A 130 -30.23 22.97 70.28
C LYS A 130 -29.83 23.59 68.94
N GLY A 131 -29.38 24.85 68.94
CA GLY A 131 -28.91 25.52 67.73
C GLY A 131 -27.64 24.88 67.14
N PHE A 132 -26.70 24.51 68.00
CA PHE A 132 -25.47 23.81 67.60
C PHE A 132 -25.75 22.41 67.05
N ALA A 133 -26.74 21.69 67.60
CA ALA A 133 -27.12 20.37 67.13
C ALA A 133 -27.63 20.40 65.68
N VAL A 134 -28.42 21.42 65.30
CA VAL A 134 -28.90 21.60 63.92
C VAL A 134 -27.74 21.85 62.97
N VAL A 135 -26.81 22.75 63.34
CA VAL A 135 -25.63 23.04 62.51
C VAL A 135 -24.75 21.81 62.36
N ALA A 136 -24.51 21.06 63.44
CA ALA A 136 -23.70 19.85 63.41
C ALA A 136 -24.34 18.76 62.52
N GLN A 137 -25.66 18.60 62.54
CA GLN A 137 -26.36 17.69 61.64
C GLN A 137 -26.25 18.12 60.16
N GLU A 138 -26.32 19.42 59.87
CA GLU A 138 -26.18 19.92 58.50
C GLU A 138 -24.76 19.72 57.96
N ILE A 139 -23.72 19.98 58.78
CA ILE A 139 -22.33 19.69 58.41
C ILE A 139 -22.13 18.20 58.14
N ARG A 140 -22.77 17.34 58.95
CA ARG A 140 -22.72 15.89 58.77
C ARG A 140 -23.32 15.46 57.43
N ASN A 141 -24.51 15.96 57.09
CA ASN A 141 -25.16 15.70 55.81
C ASN A 141 -24.28 16.16 54.64
N LEU A 142 -23.70 17.36 54.73
CA LEU A 142 -22.76 17.87 53.72
C LEU A 142 -21.54 16.96 53.54
N ALA A 143 -20.98 16.45 54.64
CA ALA A 143 -19.84 15.54 54.59
C ALA A 143 -20.21 14.19 53.93
N GLU A 144 -21.40 13.65 54.22
CA GLU A 144 -21.91 12.44 53.57
C GLU A 144 -22.14 12.67 52.05
N ASP A 145 -22.68 13.83 51.66
CA ASP A 145 -22.87 14.21 50.25
C ASP A 145 -21.54 14.35 49.49
N VAL A 146 -20.51 14.91 50.14
CA VAL A 146 -19.15 14.99 49.56
C VAL A 146 -18.59 13.59 49.35
N THR A 147 -18.71 12.68 50.32
CA THR A 147 -18.24 11.29 50.19
C THR A 147 -18.94 10.57 49.03
N ASN A 148 -20.26 10.70 48.91
CA ASN A 148 -21.03 10.12 47.80
C ASN A 148 -20.58 10.70 46.45
N SER A 149 -20.27 12.00 46.40
CA SER A 149 -19.78 12.67 45.20
C SER A 149 -18.38 12.20 44.81
N THR A 150 -17.46 12.04 45.77
CA THR A 150 -16.10 11.53 45.51
C THR A 150 -16.12 10.10 44.99
N GLN A 151 -16.98 9.23 45.51
CA GLN A 151 -17.15 7.86 45.01
C GLN A 151 -17.67 7.83 43.56
N ASN A 152 -18.60 8.73 43.21
CA ASN A 152 -19.07 8.86 41.83
C ASN A 152 -17.94 9.32 40.89
N ILE A 153 -17.12 10.27 41.32
CA ILE A 153 -15.95 10.73 40.54
C ILE A 153 -14.93 9.61 40.40
N GLU A 154 -14.65 8.84 41.46
CA GLU A 154 -13.71 7.72 41.41
C GLU A 154 -14.11 6.68 40.34
N ARG A 155 -15.41 6.36 40.25
CA ARG A 155 -15.93 5.48 39.19
C ARG A 155 -15.72 6.06 37.79
N LEU A 156 -15.89 7.38 37.61
CA LEU A 156 -15.65 8.03 36.31
C LEU A 156 -14.16 7.97 35.94
N ILE A 157 -13.28 8.22 36.91
CA ILE A 157 -11.82 8.11 36.75
C ILE A 157 -11.42 6.69 36.36
N PHE A 158 -11.95 5.67 37.02
CA PHE A 158 -11.71 4.27 36.66
C PHE A 158 -12.13 3.95 35.21
N ASN A 159 -13.28 4.47 34.77
CA ASN A 159 -13.72 4.31 33.39
C ASN A 159 -12.77 4.99 32.40
N VAL A 160 -12.27 6.20 32.72
CA VAL A 160 -11.29 6.92 31.89
C VAL A 160 -10.00 6.12 31.78
N GLU A 161 -9.48 5.57 32.89
CA GLU A 161 -8.28 4.71 32.85
C GLU A 161 -8.47 3.48 31.97
N THR A 162 -9.61 2.81 32.10
CA THR A 162 -9.93 1.62 31.29
C THR A 162 -9.95 1.96 29.80
N ILE A 163 -10.59 3.07 29.41
CA ILE A 163 -10.65 3.53 28.02
C ILE A 163 -9.25 3.92 27.53
N THR A 164 -8.46 4.60 28.37
CA THR A 164 -7.09 5.03 28.05
C THR A 164 -6.19 3.81 27.81
N GLN A 165 -6.26 2.80 28.67
CA GLN A 165 -5.49 1.56 28.51
C GLN A 165 -5.86 0.84 27.22
N LYS A 166 -7.17 0.74 26.91
CA LYS A 166 -7.63 0.20 25.65
C LYS A 166 -7.09 0.97 24.44
N ALA A 167 -7.08 2.31 24.51
CA ALA A 167 -6.53 3.14 23.44
C ALA A 167 -5.02 2.93 23.23
N ILE A 168 -4.26 2.69 24.31
CA ILE A 168 -2.83 2.33 24.23
C ILE A 168 -2.65 0.99 23.51
N ASP A 169 -3.45 -0.01 23.86
CA ASP A 169 -3.39 -1.34 23.23
C ASP A 169 -3.77 -1.28 21.74
N ASP A 170 -4.82 -0.54 21.41
CA ASP A 170 -5.27 -0.31 20.02
C ASP A 170 -4.16 0.42 19.22
N THR A 171 -3.49 1.41 19.82
CA THR A 171 -2.36 2.14 19.21
C THR A 171 -1.17 1.22 18.94
N LYS A 172 -0.86 0.29 19.85
CA LYS A 172 0.20 -0.70 19.67
C LYS A 172 -0.11 -1.66 18.52
N SER A 173 -1.35 -2.13 18.43
CA SER A 173 -1.81 -2.97 17.32
C SER A 173 -1.73 -2.25 15.96
N ASN A 174 -2.12 -0.96 15.93
CA ASN A 174 -2.00 -0.13 14.75
C ASN A 174 -0.54 0.06 14.31
N LYS A 175 0.38 0.27 15.27
CA LYS A 175 1.81 0.36 14.98
C LYS A 175 2.35 -0.91 14.32
N GLN A 176 1.97 -2.08 14.82
CA GLN A 176 2.36 -3.35 14.21
C GLN A 176 1.78 -3.51 12.79
N SER A 177 0.50 -3.16 12.62
CA SER A 177 -0.17 -3.23 11.32
C SER A 177 0.51 -2.30 10.29
N MET A 178 0.89 -1.10 10.69
CA MET A 178 1.65 -0.18 9.83
C MET A 178 3.06 -0.69 9.51
N GLY A 179 3.72 -1.38 10.44
CA GLY A 179 4.98 -2.07 10.16
C GLY A 179 4.85 -3.11 9.05
N ASN A 180 3.74 -3.86 9.01
CA ASN A 180 3.48 -4.81 7.92
C ASN A 180 3.25 -4.09 6.58
N VAL A 181 2.52 -2.96 6.59
CA VAL A 181 2.33 -2.14 5.38
C VAL A 181 3.66 -1.60 4.85
N GLU A 182 4.56 -1.15 5.74
CA GLU A 182 5.90 -0.69 5.35
C GLU A 182 6.69 -1.80 4.63
N VAL A 183 6.64 -3.04 5.13
CA VAL A 183 7.26 -4.20 4.47
C VAL A 183 6.65 -4.44 3.09
N SER A 184 5.32 -4.46 2.97
CA SER A 184 4.65 -4.68 1.68
C SER A 184 4.95 -3.58 0.66
N VAL A 185 5.10 -2.32 1.09
CA VAL A 185 5.50 -1.21 0.22
C VAL A 185 6.91 -1.44 -0.32
N LYS A 186 7.86 -1.85 0.52
CA LYS A 186 9.25 -2.16 0.10
C LYS A 186 9.31 -3.35 -0.84
N GLU A 187 8.52 -4.39 -0.60
CA GLU A 187 8.42 -5.54 -1.50
C GLU A 187 7.84 -5.13 -2.87
N THR A 188 6.79 -4.31 -2.87
CA THR A 188 6.18 -3.81 -4.10
C THR A 188 7.14 -2.90 -4.89
N ASP A 189 7.94 -2.09 -4.21
CA ASP A 189 8.97 -1.26 -4.84
C ASP A 189 9.99 -2.11 -5.61
N LYS A 190 10.47 -3.21 -5.00
CA LYS A 190 11.36 -4.18 -5.68
C LYS A 190 10.70 -4.82 -6.89
N VAL A 191 9.42 -5.19 -6.80
CA VAL A 191 8.67 -5.74 -7.93
C VAL A 191 8.66 -4.74 -9.10
N PHE A 192 8.45 -3.45 -8.84
CA PHE A 192 8.52 -2.43 -9.91
C PHE A 192 9.92 -2.28 -10.50
N GLU A 193 10.99 -2.44 -9.72
CA GLU A 193 12.36 -2.43 -10.24
C GLU A 193 12.63 -3.61 -11.18
N GLU A 194 12.25 -4.82 -10.79
CA GLU A 194 12.36 -6.02 -11.63
C GLU A 194 11.50 -5.92 -12.89
N LEU A 195 10.30 -5.34 -12.77
CA LEU A 195 9.38 -5.14 -13.87
C LEU A 195 9.96 -4.15 -14.90
N ILE A 196 10.53 -3.01 -14.45
CA ILE A 196 11.20 -2.05 -15.33
C ILE A 196 12.40 -2.70 -16.03
N ALA A 197 13.21 -3.49 -15.31
CA ALA A 197 14.33 -4.21 -15.91
C ALA A 197 13.87 -5.19 -16.99
N SER A 198 12.80 -5.95 -16.73
CA SER A 198 12.22 -6.89 -17.68
C SER A 198 11.66 -6.20 -18.93
N ILE A 199 11.01 -5.05 -18.77
CA ILE A 199 10.52 -4.24 -19.90
C ILE A 199 11.68 -3.75 -20.76
N ASN A 200 12.78 -3.28 -20.14
CA ASN A 200 13.95 -2.82 -20.88
C ASN A 200 14.58 -3.96 -21.71
N GLN A 201 14.65 -5.17 -21.14
CA GLN A 201 15.10 -6.36 -21.89
C GLN A 201 14.17 -6.68 -23.06
N ALA A 202 12.85 -6.59 -22.87
CA ALA A 202 11.89 -6.79 -23.97
C ALA A 202 12.09 -5.73 -25.08
N GLN A 203 12.36 -4.48 -24.72
CA GLN A 203 12.65 -3.42 -25.68
C GLN A 203 13.91 -3.71 -26.52
N GLU A 204 14.96 -4.23 -25.88
CA GLU A 204 16.18 -4.65 -26.57
C GLU A 204 15.91 -5.78 -27.57
N GLN A 205 15.14 -6.80 -27.17
CA GLN A 205 14.75 -7.90 -28.05
C GLN A 205 13.91 -7.43 -29.25
N ILE A 206 12.99 -6.49 -29.04
CA ILE A 206 12.20 -5.88 -30.13
C ILE A 206 13.12 -5.16 -31.12
N ASN A 207 14.12 -4.42 -30.64
CA ASN A 207 15.08 -3.74 -31.51
C ASN A 207 15.91 -4.75 -32.34
N LEU A 208 16.29 -5.89 -31.76
CA LEU A 208 16.97 -6.96 -32.49
C LEU A 208 16.06 -7.53 -33.60
N ILE A 209 14.80 -7.83 -33.29
CA ILE A 209 13.82 -8.32 -34.26
C ILE A 209 13.63 -7.32 -35.40
N VAL A 210 13.54 -6.01 -35.11
CA VAL A 210 13.42 -4.97 -36.15
C VAL A 210 14.63 -4.97 -37.10
N ASN A 211 15.84 -5.18 -36.59
CA ASN A 211 17.05 -5.28 -37.41
C ASN A 211 17.06 -6.56 -38.27
N GLU A 212 16.60 -7.69 -37.73
CA GLU A 212 16.46 -8.95 -38.48
C GLU A 212 15.43 -8.83 -39.61
N ILE A 213 14.29 -8.18 -39.36
CA ILE A 213 13.25 -7.89 -40.36
C ILE A 213 13.83 -7.05 -41.50
N LYS A 214 14.64 -6.02 -41.18
CA LYS A 214 15.29 -5.20 -42.20
C LYS A 214 16.20 -6.03 -43.10
N SER A 215 17.02 -6.90 -42.50
CA SER A 215 17.92 -7.79 -43.23
C SER A 215 17.16 -8.80 -44.10
N ALA A 216 16.07 -9.36 -43.58
CA ALA A 216 15.20 -10.28 -44.32
C ALA A 216 14.50 -9.58 -45.49
N ASN A 217 14.11 -8.31 -45.33
CA ASN A 217 13.48 -7.53 -46.38
C ASN A 217 14.46 -7.23 -47.53
N GLU A 218 15.70 -6.87 -47.21
CA GLU A 218 16.78 -6.69 -48.19
C GLU A 218 17.03 -7.99 -48.98
N PHE A 219 17.17 -9.12 -48.28
CA PHE A 219 17.34 -10.44 -48.93
C PHE A 219 16.17 -10.82 -49.84
N THR A 220 14.93 -10.54 -49.42
CA THR A 220 13.73 -10.84 -50.21
C THR A 220 13.68 -9.98 -51.48
N HIS A 221 14.11 -8.72 -51.38
CA HIS A 221 14.23 -7.81 -52.52
C HIS A 221 15.29 -8.29 -53.53
N ASP A 222 16.45 -8.73 -53.05
CA ASP A 222 17.53 -9.23 -53.89
C ASP A 222 17.10 -10.47 -54.70
N ILE A 223 16.43 -11.44 -54.07
CA ILE A 223 15.94 -12.62 -54.81
C ILE A 223 14.81 -12.23 -55.79
N ALA A 224 13.92 -11.32 -55.40
CA ALA A 224 12.86 -10.86 -56.30
C ALA A 224 13.45 -10.30 -57.61
N SER A 225 14.48 -9.47 -57.50
CA SER A 225 15.21 -8.91 -58.65
C SER A 225 15.86 -9.99 -59.52
N ILE A 226 16.42 -11.05 -58.92
CA ILE A 226 17.05 -12.16 -59.67
C ILE A 226 16.00 -13.00 -60.42
N THR A 227 14.79 -13.14 -59.87
CA THR A 227 13.73 -13.95 -60.50
C THR A 227 12.95 -13.20 -61.58
N GLU A 228 13.00 -11.87 -61.59
CA GLU A 228 12.39 -11.01 -62.62
C GLU A 228 13.32 -10.74 -63.82
N GLU A 229 14.62 -11.04 -63.69
CA GLU A 229 15.66 -10.90 -64.74
C GLU A 229 15.77 -12.14 -65.63
#